data_AF-A0A497H4J2-F1
#
_entry.id   AF-A0A497H4J2-F1
#
_cell.length_a   1.000
_cell.length_b   1.000
_cell.length_c   1.000
_cell.angle_alpha   90.00
_cell.angle_beta   90.00
_cell.angle_gamma   90.00
#
_symmetry.space_group_name_H-M   'P 1'
#
loop_
_entity.id
_entity.type
_entity.pdbx_description
1 polymer ?
#
loop_
_entity_poly.entity_id
_entity_poly.type
_entity_poly.pdbx_seq_one_letter_code
_entity_poly.pdbx_strand_id
1 'polypeptide(L)'
;MLIHEFGEGLVRAAFLRRINRFLVEADVEGSPALCHLHDPGRLSTLLVEGRPLLLIPRKGKRKTRYDVVGVHDVEWVFVHSGYHSSFAETLFGRRVLKELRGYSVEKKEVIFGDSRLDF
;
A
#
# COMPACT_ATOMS: atom_id res chain seq x y z
N MET A 1 10.81 -7.65 14.06
CA MET A 1 11.78 -6.96 13.18
C MET A 1 11.07 -5.79 12.52
N LEU A 2 11.59 -4.57 12.62
CA LEU A 2 11.04 -3.40 11.94
C LEU A 2 11.70 -3.24 10.55
N ILE A 3 10.90 -3.14 9.48
CA ILE A 3 11.41 -2.96 8.11
C ILE A 3 11.09 -1.58 7.51
N HIS A 4 10.06 -0.90 8.02
CA HIS A 4 9.65 0.41 7.55
C HIS A 4 8.89 1.16 8.64
N GLU A 5 9.05 2.47 8.67
CA GLU A 5 8.35 3.37 9.57
C GLU A 5 7.80 4.56 8.76
N PHE A 6 6.52 4.86 8.95
CA PHE A 6 5.86 5.95 8.24
C PHE A 6 6.02 7.26 9.03
N GLY A 7 7.04 8.04 8.66
CA GLY A 7 7.51 9.19 9.45
C GLY A 7 6.52 10.35 9.67
N GLU A 8 5.64 10.68 8.71
CA GLU A 8 4.66 11.78 8.88
C GLU A 8 3.45 11.39 9.76
N GLY A 9 3.44 10.18 10.34
CA GLY A 9 2.31 9.65 11.09
C GLY A 9 1.19 9.16 10.17
N LEU A 10 0.47 8.13 10.62
CA LEU A 10 -0.70 7.60 9.91
C LEU A 10 -1.96 8.25 10.46
N VAL A 11 -2.87 8.61 9.56
CA VAL A 11 -4.19 9.16 9.90
C VAL A 11 -5.23 8.04 9.81
N ARG A 12 -6.11 7.96 10.80
CA ARG A 12 -7.26 7.04 10.78
C ARG A 12 -8.44 7.67 10.04
N ALA A 13 -9.18 6.85 9.32
CA ALA A 13 -10.38 7.27 8.60
C ALA A 13 -11.39 6.12 8.53
N ALA A 14 -12.63 6.40 8.14
CA ALA A 14 -13.61 5.38 7.78
C ALA A 14 -13.77 5.34 6.25
N PHE A 15 -13.70 4.15 5.65
CA PHE A 15 -13.96 3.98 4.24
C PHE A 15 -15.43 4.31 3.93
N LEU A 16 -15.67 5.17 2.94
CA LEU A 16 -17.04 5.48 2.50
C LEU A 16 -17.38 4.71 1.24
N ARG A 17 -16.60 4.91 0.16
CA ARG A 17 -16.85 4.24 -1.12
C ARG A 17 -15.64 4.25 -2.05
N ARG A 18 -15.63 3.33 -3.01
CA ARG A 18 -14.65 3.30 -4.09
C ARG A 18 -15.22 3.99 -5.33
N ILE A 19 -14.57 5.08 -5.75
CA ILE A 19 -14.98 5.86 -6.92
C ILE A 19 -14.49 5.20 -8.20
N ASN A 20 -13.24 4.72 -8.21
CA ASN A 20 -12.68 3.93 -9.30
C ASN A 20 -11.52 3.06 -8.80
N ARG A 21 -10.82 2.38 -9.72
CA ARG A 21 -9.73 1.45 -9.37
C ARG A 21 -8.61 2.09 -8.52
N PHE A 22 -8.42 3.40 -8.59
CA PHE A 22 -7.33 4.13 -7.92
C PHE A 22 -7.80 5.23 -6.96
N LEU A 23 -9.10 5.38 -6.75
CA LEU A 23 -9.66 6.49 -6.00
C LEU A 23 -10.77 6.01 -5.07
N VAL A 24 -10.61 6.33 -3.80
CA VAL A 24 -11.63 6.09 -2.77
C VAL A 24 -11.96 7.40 -2.07
N GLU A 25 -13.16 7.44 -1.51
CA GLU A 25 -13.60 8.47 -0.59
C GLU A 25 -13.61 7.89 0.82
N ALA A 26 -13.09 8.65 1.78
CA ALA A 26 -13.02 8.27 3.18
C ALA A 26 -13.43 9.44 4.06
N ASP A 27 -14.05 9.14 5.19
CA ASP A 27 -14.34 10.12 6.24
C ASP A 27 -13.10 10.27 7.13
N VAL A 28 -12.51 11.46 7.09
CA VAL A 28 -11.39 11.87 7.93
C VAL A 28 -11.90 12.93 8.90
N GLU A 29 -12.00 12.59 10.18
CA GLU A 29 -12.44 13.51 11.24
C GLU A 29 -13.81 14.17 10.98
N GLY A 30 -14.76 13.43 10.39
CA GLY A 30 -16.11 13.91 10.06
C GLY A 30 -16.20 14.62 8.70
N SER A 31 -15.12 14.65 7.93
CA SER A 31 -15.05 15.32 6.62
C SER A 31 -14.64 14.35 5.51
N PRO A 32 -15.45 14.21 4.43
CA PRO A 32 -15.08 13.41 3.27
C PRO A 32 -13.78 13.91 2.61
N ALA A 33 -12.91 12.96 2.26
CA ALA A 33 -11.64 13.22 1.60
C ALA A 33 -11.35 12.18 0.51
N LEU A 34 -10.79 12.66 -0.59
CA LEU A 34 -10.31 11.80 -1.68
C LEU A 34 -8.93 11.23 -1.36
N CYS A 35 -8.85 9.90 -1.38
CA CYS A 35 -7.65 9.13 -1.08
C CYS A 35 -7.25 8.28 -2.29
N HIS A 36 -5.95 8.22 -2.58
CA HIS A 36 -5.42 7.39 -3.65
C HIS A 36 -5.21 5.96 -3.16
N LEU A 37 -5.74 5.00 -3.92
CA LEU A 37 -5.58 3.57 -3.66
C LEU A 37 -4.57 3.01 -4.67
N HIS A 38 -3.41 2.56 -4.19
CA HIS A 38 -2.33 2.04 -5.03
C HIS A 38 -2.53 0.58 -5.46
N ASP A 39 -3.51 -0.11 -4.90
CA ASP A 39 -3.85 -1.47 -5.28
C ASP A 39 -5.00 -1.50 -6.32
N PRO A 40 -4.72 -1.90 -7.57
CA PRO A 40 -5.73 -1.99 -8.64
C PRO A 40 -6.69 -3.18 -8.45
N GLY A 41 -6.40 -4.10 -7.52
CA GLY A 41 -7.18 -5.28 -7.23
C GLY A 41 -8.62 -4.96 -6.81
N ARG A 42 -9.48 -5.98 -6.83
CA ARG A 42 -10.91 -5.80 -6.54
C ARG A 42 -11.17 -5.36 -5.10
N LEU A 43 -10.43 -5.91 -4.14
CA LEU A 43 -10.53 -5.59 -2.71
C LEU A 43 -11.98 -5.59 -2.18
N SER A 44 -12.87 -6.36 -2.80
CA SER A 44 -14.33 -6.26 -2.59
C SER A 44 -14.75 -6.69 -1.18
N THR A 45 -14.00 -7.62 -0.58
CA THR A 45 -14.19 -8.04 0.81
C THR A 45 -13.48 -7.15 1.80
N LEU A 46 -12.57 -6.27 1.36
CA LEU A 46 -11.79 -5.38 2.22
C LEU A 46 -12.40 -3.99 2.30
N LEU A 47 -12.78 -3.41 1.17
CA LEU A 47 -13.35 -2.07 1.03
C LEU A 47 -14.88 -2.09 1.23
N VAL A 48 -15.28 -2.41 2.46
CA VAL A 48 -16.68 -2.35 2.91
C VAL A 48 -16.91 -1.02 3.64
N GLU A 49 -18.01 -0.34 3.35
CA GLU A 49 -18.38 0.94 3.97
C GLU A 49 -18.29 0.88 5.50
N GLY A 50 -17.75 1.93 6.10
CA GLY A 50 -17.52 2.06 7.54
C GLY A 50 -16.22 1.41 8.04
N ARG A 51 -15.51 0.61 7.22
CA ARG A 51 -14.28 -0.04 7.69
C ARG A 51 -13.15 0.96 7.98
N PRO A 52 -12.38 0.75 9.07
CA PRO A 52 -11.25 1.61 9.37
C PRO A 52 -10.16 1.55 8.30
N LEU A 53 -9.64 2.72 7.95
CA LEU A 53 -8.49 2.90 7.08
C LEU A 53 -7.32 3.50 7.85
N LEU A 54 -6.11 3.19 7.38
CA LEU A 54 -4.90 3.95 7.66
C LEU A 54 -4.46 4.68 6.40
N LEU A 55 -4.19 5.97 6.56
CA LEU A 55 -3.86 6.90 5.49
C LEU A 55 -2.50 7.54 5.73
N ILE A 56 -1.70 7.70 4.67
CA ILE A 56 -0.53 8.58 4.68
C ILE A 56 -0.95 9.97 4.17
N PRO A 57 -0.72 11.05 4.93
CA PRO A 57 -0.84 12.42 4.45
C PRO A 57 0.14 12.71 3.30
N ARG A 58 -0.30 13.40 2.26
CA ARG A 58 0.54 13.73 1.11
C ARG A 58 0.43 15.21 0.77
N LYS A 59 1.58 15.82 0.51
CA LYS A 59 1.72 17.25 0.17
C LYS A 59 2.04 17.43 -1.31
N GLY A 60 1.80 18.63 -1.84
CA GLY A 60 2.14 19.02 -3.22
C GLY A 60 0.93 19.15 -4.15
N LYS A 61 1.19 19.41 -5.44
CA LYS A 61 0.15 19.58 -6.48
C LYS A 61 -0.45 18.22 -6.87
N ARG A 62 -1.38 17.74 -6.07
CA ARG A 62 -2.08 16.46 -6.26
C ARG A 62 -3.60 16.64 -6.09
N LYS A 63 -4.37 15.77 -6.75
CA LYS A 63 -5.84 15.73 -6.60
C LYS A 63 -6.31 15.05 -5.31
N THR A 64 -5.49 14.15 -4.74
CA THR A 64 -5.77 13.43 -3.50
C THR A 64 -4.84 13.90 -2.39
N ARG A 65 -5.41 14.10 -1.19
CA ARG A 65 -4.66 14.54 0.00
C ARG A 65 -4.00 13.39 0.76
N TYR A 66 -4.43 12.16 0.49
CA TYR A 66 -3.99 10.97 1.20
C TYR A 66 -3.71 9.81 0.25
N ASP A 67 -2.85 8.90 0.68
CA ASP A 67 -2.73 7.55 0.11
C ASP A 67 -3.24 6.53 1.12
N VAL A 68 -4.00 5.54 0.66
CA VAL A 68 -4.47 4.43 1.51
C VAL A 68 -3.32 3.45 1.70
N VAL A 69 -3.00 3.12 2.95
CA VAL A 69 -1.99 2.10 3.28
C VAL A 69 -2.53 0.87 3.97
N GLY A 70 -3.61 1.03 4.74
CA GLY A 70 -4.17 -0.07 5.50
C GLY A 70 -5.69 -0.06 5.45
N VAL A 71 -6.27 -1.24 5.44
CA VAL A 71 -7.71 -1.46 5.66
C VAL A 71 -7.82 -2.45 6.82
N HIS A 72 -8.67 -2.17 7.80
CA HIS A 72 -8.92 -3.10 8.88
C HIS A 72 -10.08 -4.03 8.54
N ASP A 73 -9.85 -5.33 8.67
CA ASP A 73 -10.89 -6.37 8.67
C ASP A 73 -10.89 -7.09 10.03
N VAL A 74 -10.40 -8.33 10.09
CA VAL A 74 -10.04 -9.02 11.34
C VAL A 74 -8.72 -8.47 11.88
N GLU A 75 -7.83 -8.06 10.99
CA GLU A 75 -6.54 -7.44 11.28
C GLU A 75 -6.25 -6.33 10.25
N TRP A 76 -5.16 -5.59 10.48
CA TRP A 76 -4.69 -4.60 9.51
C TRP A 76 -4.09 -5.28 8.29
N VAL A 77 -4.75 -5.08 7.15
CA VAL A 77 -4.25 -5.52 5.85
C VAL A 77 -3.56 -4.35 5.18
N PHE A 78 -2.27 -4.52 4.85
CA PHE A 78 -1.50 -3.55 4.09
C PHE A 78 -1.88 -3.62 2.60
N VAL A 79 -2.37 -2.51 2.04
CA VAL A 79 -2.94 -2.45 0.68
C VAL A 79 -2.23 -1.47 -0.25
N HIS A 80 -0.98 -1.08 0.08
CA HIS A 80 -0.21 -0.16 -0.74
C HIS A 80 0.89 -0.89 -1.50
N SER A 81 0.50 -1.47 -2.64
CA SER A 81 1.37 -2.30 -3.50
C SER A 81 2.69 -1.64 -3.89
N GLY A 82 2.73 -0.32 -4.03
CA GLY A 82 3.96 0.43 -4.33
C GLY A 82 5.10 0.27 -3.32
N TYR A 83 4.85 -0.28 -2.12
CA TYR A 83 5.90 -0.61 -1.14
C TYR A 83 6.37 -2.07 -1.21
N HIS A 84 5.64 -2.97 -1.87
CA HIS A 84 5.90 -4.41 -1.80
C HIS A 84 7.32 -4.77 -2.27
N SER A 85 7.76 -4.24 -3.42
CA SER A 85 9.09 -4.53 -3.96
C SER A 85 10.19 -3.96 -3.04
N SER A 86 10.02 -2.73 -2.53
CA SER A 86 10.96 -2.15 -1.55
C SER A 86 11.08 -2.97 -0.26
N PHE A 87 9.95 -3.50 0.25
CA PHE A 87 9.95 -4.34 1.44
C PHE A 87 10.61 -5.69 1.16
N ALA A 88 10.30 -6.32 0.03
CA ALA A 88 10.94 -7.56 -0.40
C ALA A 88 12.46 -7.41 -0.49
N GLU A 89 12.94 -6.34 -1.12
CA GLU A 89 14.37 -6.03 -1.21
C GLU A 89 15.02 -5.88 0.17
N THR A 90 14.36 -5.17 1.10
CA THR A 90 14.84 -5.02 2.47
C THR A 90 14.98 -6.39 3.16
N LEU A 91 14.02 -7.29 2.93
CA LEU A 91 14.04 -8.65 3.48
C LEU A 91 15.15 -9.51 2.85
N PHE A 92 15.38 -9.40 1.53
CA PHE A 92 16.48 -10.07 0.84
C PHE A 92 17.83 -9.63 1.39
N GLY A 93 18.05 -8.31 1.53
CA GLY A 93 19.29 -7.75 2.08
C GLY A 93 19.57 -8.20 3.51
N ARG A 94 18.52 -8.42 4.31
CA ARG A 94 18.62 -8.93 5.69
C ARG A 94 18.76 -10.45 5.79
N ARG A 95 18.67 -11.17 4.66
CA ARG A 95 18.83 -12.64 4.58
C ARG A 95 17.92 -13.42 5.54
N VAL A 96 16.71 -12.91 5.79
CA VAL A 96 15.75 -13.55 6.71
C VAL A 96 15.06 -14.76 6.09
N LEU A 97 15.04 -14.86 4.76
CA LEU A 97 14.47 -15.98 4.01
C LEU A 97 15.54 -17.05 3.80
N LYS A 98 15.35 -18.21 4.42
CA LYS A 98 16.33 -19.30 4.45
C LYS A 98 16.51 -19.95 3.08
N GLU A 99 15.44 -19.96 2.30
CA GLU A 99 15.29 -20.54 0.97
C GLU A 99 16.08 -19.75 -0.08
N LEU A 100 16.29 -18.45 0.16
CA LEU A 100 17.03 -17.56 -0.74
C LEU A 100 18.51 -17.40 -0.34
N ARG A 101 19.00 -18.22 0.58
CA ARG A 101 20.42 -18.17 0.97
C ARG A 101 21.30 -18.57 -0.21
N GLY A 102 22.32 -17.75 -0.48
CA GLY A 102 23.22 -17.93 -1.63
C GLY A 102 22.78 -17.18 -2.89
N TYR A 103 21.58 -16.61 -2.90
CA TYR A 103 21.09 -15.75 -3.98
C TYR A 103 21.19 -14.27 -3.61
N SER A 104 21.30 -13.43 -4.63
CA SER A 104 21.26 -11.97 -4.54
C SER A 104 20.43 -11.41 -5.69
N VAL A 105 19.75 -10.28 -5.45
CA VAL A 105 19.07 -9.55 -6.54
C VAL A 105 20.14 -8.95 -7.46
N GLU A 106 20.18 -9.40 -8.71
CA GLU A 106 21.09 -8.88 -9.72
C GLU A 106 20.52 -7.62 -10.40
N LYS A 107 19.22 -7.63 -10.69
CA LYS A 107 18.52 -6.56 -11.40
C LYS A 107 17.09 -6.46 -10.89
N LYS A 108 16.47 -5.29 -11.07
CA LYS A 108 15.03 -5.07 -10.83
C LYS A 108 14.34 -4.78 -12.14
N GLU A 109 13.02 -4.92 -12.16
CA GLU A 109 12.20 -4.50 -13.29
C GLU A 109 12.66 -5.19 -14.60
N VAL A 110 12.96 -6.49 -14.53
CA VAL A 110 13.55 -7.28 -15.61
C VAL A 110 12.50 -7.52 -16.70
N ILE A 111 12.79 -7.11 -17.93
CA ILE A 111 11.92 -7.37 -19.08
C ILE A 111 12.01 -8.85 -19.45
N PHE A 112 10.87 -9.52 -19.52
CA PHE A 112 10.74 -10.92 -19.90
C PHE A 112 9.56 -11.10 -20.85
N GLY A 113 9.85 -11.32 -22.14
CA GLY A 113 8.85 -11.28 -23.20
C GLY A 113 8.14 -9.93 -23.25
N ASP A 114 6.81 -9.95 -23.26
CA ASP A 114 5.94 -8.76 -23.25
C ASP A 114 5.63 -8.25 -21.83
N SER A 115 6.33 -8.75 -20.82
CA SER A 115 6.06 -8.47 -19.40
C SER A 115 7.33 -8.05 -18.65
N ARG A 116 7.14 -7.75 -17.37
CA ARG A 116 8.21 -7.34 -16.49
C ARG A 116 8.10 -8.04 -15.14
N LEU A 117 9.24 -8.49 -14.63
CA LEU A 117 9.39 -9.11 -13.32
C LEU A 117 9.98 -8.09 -12.33
N ASP A 118 9.56 -8.15 -11.07
CA ASP A 118 10.04 -7.22 -10.03
C ASP A 118 11.55 -7.35 -9.78
N PHE A 119 12.09 -8.59 -9.80
CA PHE A 119 13.47 -8.96 -9.50
C PHE A 119 13.97 -10.06 -10.44
#